data_AF-A0AAE1F1G1-F1
#
_entry.id   AF-A0AAE1F1G1-F1
#
_cell.length_a   1.000
_cell.length_b   1.000
_cell.length_c   1.000
_cell.angle_alpha   90.00
_cell.angle_beta   90.00
_cell.angle_gamma   90.00
#
_symmetry.space_group_name_H-M   'P 1'
#
loop_
_entity.id
_entity.type
_entity.pdbx_description
1 polymer ?
#
loop_
_entity_poly.entity_id
_entity_poly.type
_entity_poly.pdbx_seq_one_letter_code
_entity_poly.pdbx_strand_id
1 'polypeptide(L)'
;MANPTECDLEAHFREELFKRSEGKKSILLPKEQYNKIIADLTAIDKSGKKTPHEYYLLKKYEVLKCGDVFKLIRRGNANEDPIYFATLEDTFDIIKRAHIATGHGWRDKMVKELTKKYANIIYDAISIYKSLCIECQRKRKRPTTKGTVVRPILTKNFGSRSQVDLVDMQAL
;
A
#
# COMPACT_ATOMS: atom_id res chain seq x y z
N MET A 1 -3.53 -18.66 -20.06
CA MET A 1 -2.81 -17.47 -19.56
C MET A 1 -2.16 -17.87 -18.25
N ALA A 2 -0.83 -18.01 -18.20
CA ALA A 2 -0.13 -18.37 -16.97
C ALA A 2 -0.37 -17.26 -15.92
N ASN A 3 -0.73 -17.65 -14.69
CA ASN A 3 -0.78 -16.68 -13.59
C ASN A 3 0.66 -16.32 -13.24
N PRO A 4 1.00 -15.02 -13.13
CA PRO A 4 2.35 -14.61 -12.71
C PRO A 4 2.67 -15.20 -11.34
N THR A 5 3.91 -15.66 -11.15
CA THR A 5 4.35 -16.18 -9.86
C THR A 5 4.49 -15.04 -8.85
N GLU A 6 4.46 -15.35 -7.54
CA GLU A 6 4.60 -14.30 -6.51
C GLU A 6 5.92 -13.52 -6.62
N CYS A 7 6.99 -14.19 -7.07
CA CYS A 7 8.30 -13.58 -7.32
C CYS A 7 8.23 -12.53 -8.44
N ASP A 8 7.48 -12.80 -9.50
CA ASP A 8 7.29 -11.86 -10.62
C ASP A 8 6.54 -10.60 -10.18
N LEU A 9 5.55 -10.75 -9.29
CA LEU A 9 4.76 -9.64 -8.75
C LEU A 9 5.59 -8.73 -7.84
N GLU A 10 6.46 -9.33 -7.03
CA GLU A 10 7.36 -8.59 -6.16
C GLU A 10 8.42 -7.83 -6.95
N ALA A 11 9.03 -8.47 -7.97
CA ALA A 11 9.99 -7.82 -8.86
C ALA A 11 9.36 -6.62 -9.58
N HIS A 12 8.17 -6.81 -10.18
CA HIS A 12 7.43 -5.74 -10.84
C HIS A 12 7.04 -4.62 -9.85
N PHE A 13 6.67 -4.97 -8.63
CA PHE A 13 6.37 -3.98 -7.58
C PHE A 13 7.59 -3.10 -7.27
N ARG A 14 8.75 -3.72 -7.08
CA ARG A 14 10.00 -3.02 -6.78
C ARG A 14 10.39 -2.10 -7.93
N GLU A 15 10.33 -2.58 -9.17
CA GLU A 15 10.63 -1.77 -10.36
C GLU A 15 9.72 -0.55 -10.48
N GLU A 16 8.40 -0.73 -10.34
CA GLU A 16 7.42 0.36 -10.35
C GLU A 16 7.64 1.37 -9.23
N LEU A 17 8.00 0.88 -8.04
CA LEU A 17 8.29 1.73 -6.89
C LEU A 17 9.56 2.57 -7.13
N PHE A 18 10.60 1.98 -7.72
CA PHE A 18 11.81 2.70 -8.08
C PHE A 18 11.53 3.82 -9.09
N LYS A 19 10.81 3.52 -10.18
CA LYS A 19 10.42 4.51 -11.19
C LYS A 19 9.67 5.70 -10.59
N ARG A 20 8.71 5.44 -9.68
CA ARG A 20 7.93 6.50 -9.02
C ARG A 20 8.69 7.25 -7.93
N SER A 21 9.78 6.68 -7.43
CA SER A 21 10.61 7.27 -6.38
C SER A 21 11.71 8.18 -6.90
N GLU A 22 11.89 8.31 -8.22
CA GLU A 22 12.85 9.22 -8.85
C GLU A 22 12.54 10.67 -8.44
N GLY A 23 13.23 11.15 -7.39
CA GLY A 23 13.04 12.46 -6.76
C GLY A 23 12.78 12.43 -5.25
N LYS A 24 12.44 11.27 -4.67
CA LYS A 24 12.15 11.09 -3.23
C LYS A 24 12.91 9.90 -2.62
N LYS A 25 14.23 9.85 -2.86
CA LYS A 25 15.13 8.77 -2.38
C LYS A 25 15.13 8.56 -0.85
N SER A 26 14.71 9.57 -0.08
CA SER A 26 14.65 9.50 1.40
C SER A 26 13.61 8.53 1.96
N ILE A 27 12.76 7.96 1.10
CA ILE A 27 11.63 7.11 1.49
C ILE A 27 11.98 5.63 1.38
N LEU A 28 12.77 5.25 0.36
CA LEU A 28 13.19 3.87 0.15
C LEU A 28 14.44 3.60 1.00
N LEU A 29 14.35 2.61 1.89
CA LEU A 29 15.43 2.26 2.78
C LEU A 29 15.89 0.82 2.50
N PRO A 30 16.94 0.63 1.67
CA PRO A 30 17.52 -0.68 1.43
C PRO A 30 18.03 -1.31 2.73
N LYS A 31 18.01 -2.65 2.82
CA LYS A 31 18.46 -3.37 4.02
C LYS A 31 19.88 -3.01 4.47
N GLU A 32 20.79 -2.75 3.53
CA GLU A 32 22.15 -2.31 3.85
C GLU A 32 22.18 -0.96 4.57
N GLN A 33 21.40 0.01 4.09
CA GLN A 33 21.31 1.34 4.71
C GLN A 33 20.60 1.26 6.05
N TYR A 34 19.56 0.42 6.15
CA TYR A 34 18.86 0.14 7.41
C TYR A 34 19.83 -0.35 8.49
N ASN A 35 20.65 -1.35 8.16
CA ASN A 35 21.62 -1.93 9.09
C ASN A 35 22.74 -0.94 9.44
N LYS A 36 23.21 -0.14 8.47
CA LYS A 36 24.18 0.93 8.72
C LYS A 36 23.66 1.94 9.74
N ILE A 37 22.41 2.40 9.60
CA ILE A 37 21.79 3.34 10.55
C ILE A 37 21.72 2.72 11.95
N ILE A 38 21.36 1.44 12.07
CA ILE A 38 21.34 0.74 13.36
C ILE A 38 22.74 0.68 13.96
N ALA A 39 23.75 0.29 13.18
CA ALA A 39 25.13 0.22 13.63
C ALA A 39 25.63 1.59 14.12
N ASP A 40 25.40 2.65 13.34
CA ASP A 40 25.75 4.02 13.70
C ASP A 40 25.06 4.44 15.01
N LEU A 41 23.76 4.20 15.15
CA LEU A 41 23.01 4.53 16.37
C LEU A 41 23.50 3.76 17.60
N THR A 42 23.96 2.51 17.43
CA THR A 42 24.56 1.73 18.52
C THR A 42 25.97 2.17 18.89
N ALA A 43 26.72 2.73 17.93
CA ALA A 43 28.09 3.19 18.12
C ALA A 43 28.17 4.62 18.70
N ILE A 44 27.11 5.42 18.59
CA ILE A 44 27.08 6.79 19.12
C ILE A 44 27.20 6.78 20.65
N ASP A 45 28.26 7.43 21.14
CA ASP A 45 28.36 7.72 22.57
C ASP A 45 27.38 8.83 22.96
N LYS A 46 26.54 8.54 23.97
CA LYS A 46 25.52 9.49 24.45
C LYS A 46 26.15 10.64 25.24
N SER A 47 27.33 10.43 25.83
CA SER A 47 28.05 11.42 26.67
C SER A 47 28.91 12.42 25.89
N GLY A 48 29.38 12.06 24.69
CA GLY A 48 30.30 12.88 23.90
C GLY A 48 29.67 14.05 23.12
N LYS A 49 30.56 14.91 22.57
CA LYS A 49 30.23 15.88 21.52
C LYS A 49 29.87 15.12 20.25
N LYS A 50 28.70 15.43 19.69
CA LYS A 50 28.13 14.68 18.56
C LYS A 50 28.35 15.42 17.25
N THR A 51 28.54 14.67 16.17
CA THR A 51 28.60 15.24 14.82
C THR A 51 27.20 15.68 14.36
N PRO A 52 27.09 16.61 13.40
CA PRO A 52 25.78 17.01 12.85
C PRO A 52 24.96 15.82 12.30
N HIS A 53 25.63 14.82 11.74
CA HIS A 53 25.00 13.59 11.24
C HIS A 53 24.41 12.76 12.39
N GLU A 54 25.15 12.58 13.48
CA GLU A 54 24.67 11.85 14.67
C GLU A 54 23.48 12.56 15.32
N TYR A 55 23.51 13.90 15.38
CA TYR A 55 22.36 14.68 15.83
C TYR A 55 21.12 14.46 14.95
N TYR A 56 21.30 14.42 13.63
CA TYR A 56 20.21 14.11 12.70
C TYR A 56 19.64 12.71 12.94
N LEU A 57 20.50 11.70 13.08
CA LEU A 57 20.08 10.32 13.34
C LEU A 57 19.32 10.20 14.65
N LEU A 58 19.85 10.74 15.75
CA LEU A 58 19.22 10.69 17.07
C LEU A 58 17.89 11.46 17.13
N LYS A 59 17.72 12.48 16.30
CA LYS A 59 16.45 13.23 16.22
C LYS A 59 15.37 12.42 15.49
N LYS A 60 15.75 11.66 14.47
CA LYS A 60 14.81 10.98 13.56
C LYS A 60 14.52 9.54 13.96
N TYR A 61 15.53 8.83 14.44
CA TYR A 61 15.51 7.39 14.64
C TYR A 61 15.81 7.01 16.09
N GLU A 62 15.31 5.85 16.48
CA GLU A 62 15.61 5.17 17.72
C GLU A 62 15.68 3.66 17.44
N VAL A 63 16.54 2.94 18.18
CA VAL A 63 16.72 1.50 18.00
C VAL A 63 15.98 0.77 19.11
N LEU A 64 15.02 -0.06 18.73
CA LEU A 64 14.30 -0.95 19.62
C LEU A 64 14.89 -2.36 19.55
N LYS A 65 15.28 -2.92 20.70
CA LYS A 65 15.73 -4.31 20.80
C LYS A 65 14.51 -5.21 21.02
N CYS A 66 14.20 -6.08 20.05
CA CYS A 66 13.17 -7.11 20.16
C CYS A 66 13.85 -8.49 20.19
N GLY A 67 14.13 -9.01 21.38
CA GLY A 67 14.91 -10.23 21.55
C GLY A 67 16.32 -10.05 21.00
N ASP A 68 16.70 -10.86 20.02
CA ASP A 68 18.02 -10.81 19.37
C ASP A 68 18.07 -9.89 18.13
N VAL A 69 16.92 -9.31 17.73
CA VAL A 69 16.82 -8.48 16.54
C VAL A 69 16.65 -7.01 16.90
N PHE A 70 17.44 -6.15 16.28
CA PHE A 70 17.30 -4.70 16.38
C PHE A 70 16.36 -4.17 15.30
N LYS A 71 15.39 -3.36 15.69
CA LYS A 71 14.46 -2.69 14.79
C LYS A 71 14.60 -1.19 14.89
N LEU A 72 14.62 -0.53 13.75
CA LEU A 72 14.60 0.92 13.64
C LEU A 72 13.18 1.44 13.81
N ILE A 73 12.98 2.33 14.77
CA ILE A 73 11.71 3.00 15.04
C ILE A 73 11.87 4.52 14.92
N ARG A 74 10.74 5.21 14.73
CA ARG A 74 10.69 6.66 14.82
C ARG A 74 10.77 7.03 16.29
N ARG A 75 11.66 7.97 16.60
CA ARG A 75 11.76 8.53 17.96
C ARG A 75 10.42 9.17 18.33
N GLY A 76 9.84 8.74 19.43
CA GLY A 76 8.51 9.13 19.90
C GLY A 76 8.41 9.14 21.41
N ASN A 77 7.20 9.34 21.93
CA ASN A 77 6.94 9.29 23.36
C ASN A 77 6.82 7.82 23.82
N ALA A 78 7.28 7.51 25.03
CA ALA A 78 7.23 6.15 25.57
C ALA A 78 5.81 5.58 25.75
N ASN A 79 4.77 6.43 25.74
CA ASN A 79 3.37 6.05 25.90
C ASN A 79 2.66 5.72 24.58
N GLU A 80 3.32 5.94 23.43
CA GLU A 80 2.75 5.66 22.11
C GLU A 80 3.30 4.34 21.56
N ASP A 81 2.49 3.65 20.74
CA ASP A 81 2.94 2.47 20.04
C ASP A 81 4.14 2.80 19.14
N PRO A 82 5.21 1.98 19.14
CA PRO A 82 6.39 2.26 18.34
C PRO A 82 6.06 2.20 16.85
N ILE A 83 6.39 3.28 16.14
CA ILE A 83 6.25 3.36 14.68
C ILE A 83 7.56 2.88 14.04
N TYR A 84 7.50 1.77 13.31
CA TYR A 84 8.66 1.11 12.71
C TYR A 84 9.06 1.73 11.36
N PHE A 85 10.33 1.57 11.00
CA PHE A 85 10.78 1.71 9.63
C PHE A 85 10.85 0.32 8.97
N ALA A 86 10.26 0.20 7.79
CA ALA A 86 10.33 -0.98 6.94
C ALA A 86 11.54 -0.92 6.02
N THR A 87 12.14 -2.07 5.70
CA THR A 87 13.11 -2.17 4.61
C THR A 87 12.39 -2.18 3.27
N LEU A 88 13.09 -1.84 2.20
CA LEU A 88 12.56 -1.92 0.84
C LEU A 88 12.08 -3.33 0.51
N GLU A 89 12.86 -4.33 0.92
CA GLU A 89 12.61 -5.74 0.68
C GLU A 89 11.35 -6.20 1.40
N ASP A 90 11.16 -5.80 2.66
CA ASP A 90 9.98 -6.20 3.45
C ASP A 90 8.71 -5.41 3.09
N THR A 91 8.84 -4.30 2.36
CA THR A 91 7.72 -3.38 2.08
C THR A 91 6.59 -4.08 1.33
N PHE A 92 6.91 -4.95 0.36
CA PHE A 92 5.91 -5.71 -0.39
C PHE A 92 5.08 -6.61 0.54
N ASP A 93 5.75 -7.40 1.38
CA ASP A 93 5.10 -8.32 2.29
C ASP A 93 4.28 -7.63 3.37
N ILE A 94 4.75 -6.48 3.87
CA ILE A 94 4.02 -5.67 4.84
C ILE A 94 2.71 -5.18 4.23
N ILE A 95 2.76 -4.66 3.01
CA ILE A 95 1.55 -4.20 2.30
C ILE A 95 0.63 -5.38 1.97
N LYS A 96 1.18 -6.53 1.54
CA LYS A 96 0.43 -7.78 1.29
C LYS A 96 -0.34 -8.22 2.53
N ARG A 97 0.33 -8.30 3.69
CA ARG A 97 -0.28 -8.66 4.97
C ARG A 97 -1.39 -7.69 5.37
N ALA A 98 -1.16 -6.38 5.26
CA ALA A 98 -2.18 -5.38 5.57
C ALA A 98 -3.37 -5.44 4.58
N HIS A 99 -3.11 -5.71 3.31
CA HIS A 99 -4.15 -5.84 2.29
C HIS A 99 -5.08 -7.03 2.59
N ILE A 100 -4.50 -8.19 2.93
CA ILE A 100 -5.25 -9.39 3.28
C ILE A 100 -6.01 -9.17 4.60
N ALA A 101 -5.35 -8.65 5.63
CA ALA A 101 -5.96 -8.39 6.94
C ALA A 101 -7.15 -7.42 6.88
N THR A 102 -7.12 -6.46 5.96
CA THR A 102 -8.22 -5.50 5.77
C THR A 102 -9.36 -6.03 4.88
N GLY A 103 -9.25 -7.26 4.37
CA GLY A 103 -10.21 -7.91 3.49
C GLY A 103 -10.17 -7.37 2.05
N HIS A 104 -8.98 -7.21 1.47
CA HIS A 104 -8.77 -6.51 0.21
C HIS A 104 -9.29 -5.06 0.26
N GLY A 105 -8.97 -4.37 1.36
CA GLY A 105 -9.46 -3.04 1.68
C GLY A 105 -9.11 -1.98 0.64
N TRP A 106 -9.82 -0.85 0.70
CA TRP A 106 -9.48 0.32 -0.11
C TRP A 106 -8.15 0.95 0.32
N ARG A 107 -7.58 1.82 -0.53
CA ARG A 107 -6.29 2.49 -0.30
C ARG A 107 -6.28 3.21 1.04
N ASP A 108 -7.30 4.02 1.29
CA ASP A 108 -7.38 4.86 2.50
C ASP A 108 -7.48 4.02 3.78
N LYS A 109 -8.15 2.86 3.70
CA LYS A 109 -8.20 1.89 4.82
C LYS A 109 -6.81 1.30 5.08
N MET A 110 -6.09 0.91 4.03
CA MET A 110 -4.71 0.40 4.15
C MET A 110 -3.75 1.48 4.67
N VAL A 111 -3.85 2.72 4.18
CA VAL A 111 -3.05 3.85 4.66
C VAL A 111 -3.26 4.06 6.15
N LYS A 112 -4.52 4.10 6.61
CA LYS A 112 -4.83 4.28 8.04
C LYS A 112 -4.24 3.18 8.91
N GLU A 113 -4.21 1.93 8.44
CA GLU A 113 -3.63 0.81 9.19
C GLU A 113 -2.10 0.79 9.14
N LEU A 114 -1.50 1.12 7.99
CA LEU A 114 -0.06 1.11 7.80
C LEU A 114 0.62 2.30 8.49
N THR A 115 0.04 3.51 8.44
CA THR A 115 0.60 4.72 9.07
C THR A 115 0.68 4.60 10.60
N LYS A 116 -0.17 3.78 11.23
CA LYS A 116 -0.09 3.50 12.67
C LYS A 116 1.17 2.69 13.04
N LYS A 117 1.65 1.84 12.14
CA LYS A 117 2.72 0.87 12.41
C LYS A 117 4.03 1.22 11.73
N TYR A 118 3.99 1.93 10.60
CA TYR A 118 5.15 2.17 9.76
C TYR A 118 5.25 3.63 9.32
N ALA A 119 6.46 4.21 9.44
CA ALA A 119 6.71 5.61 9.13
C ALA A 119 7.01 5.87 7.64
N ASN A 120 7.57 4.90 6.93
CA ASN A 120 8.13 5.07 5.59
C ASN A 120 7.34 4.40 4.46
N ILE A 121 6.14 3.86 4.74
CA ILE A 121 5.29 3.31 3.70
C ILE A 121 4.48 4.43 3.05
N ILE A 122 4.72 4.67 1.76
CA ILE A 122 4.03 5.72 1.01
C ILE A 122 2.73 5.26 0.37
N TYR A 123 1.87 6.23 0.11
CA TYR A 123 0.63 6.04 -0.65
C TYR A 123 0.87 5.37 -2.00
N ASP A 124 1.93 5.77 -2.72
CA ASP A 124 2.21 5.23 -4.05
C ASP A 124 2.55 3.75 -4.01
N ALA A 125 3.28 3.29 -2.99
CA ALA A 125 3.57 1.86 -2.77
C ALA A 125 2.26 1.07 -2.58
N ILE A 126 1.35 1.56 -1.73
CA ILE A 126 0.03 0.94 -1.53
C ILE A 126 -0.78 0.92 -2.83
N SER A 127 -0.72 2.00 -3.62
CA SER A 127 -1.42 2.13 -4.89
C SER A 127 -0.89 1.14 -5.94
N ILE A 128 0.44 1.01 -6.06
CA ILE A 128 1.10 0.01 -6.93
C ILE A 128 0.63 -1.39 -6.52
N TYR A 129 0.79 -1.77 -5.26
CA TYR A 129 0.40 -3.10 -4.79
C TYR A 129 -1.07 -3.41 -5.09
N LYS A 130 -1.99 -2.47 -4.81
CA LYS A 130 -3.42 -2.65 -5.09
C LYS A 130 -3.70 -2.86 -6.58
N SER A 131 -2.93 -2.22 -7.46
CA SER A 131 -3.05 -2.44 -8.90
C SER A 131 -2.58 -3.82 -9.34
N LEU A 132 -1.63 -4.42 -8.64
CA LEU A 132 -1.07 -5.75 -8.93
C LEU A 132 -1.91 -6.90 -8.34
N CYS A 133 -2.76 -6.64 -7.36
CA CYS A 133 -3.58 -7.68 -6.73
C CYS A 133 -4.60 -8.30 -7.72
N ILE A 134 -4.41 -9.60 -8.03
CA ILE A 134 -5.22 -10.36 -8.98
C ILE A 134 -6.71 -10.38 -8.57
N GLU A 135 -7.02 -10.59 -7.29
CA GLU A 135 -8.40 -10.61 -6.81
C GLU A 135 -9.11 -9.28 -6.98
N CYS A 136 -8.42 -8.18 -6.62
CA CYS A 136 -8.94 -6.83 -6.81
C CYS A 136 -9.15 -6.51 -8.29
N GLN A 137 -8.24 -6.95 -9.16
CA GLN A 137 -8.39 -6.80 -10.61
C GLN A 137 -9.60 -7.58 -11.13
N ARG A 138 -9.80 -8.83 -10.70
CA ARG A 138 -10.96 -9.65 -11.11
C ARG A 138 -12.29 -9.01 -10.71
N LYS A 139 -12.39 -8.46 -9.49
CA LYS A 139 -13.60 -7.76 -9.01
C LYS A 139 -13.87 -6.47 -9.80
N ARG A 140 -12.82 -5.72 -10.19
CA ARG A 140 -12.92 -4.51 -11.01
C ARG A 140 -13.31 -4.77 -12.47
N LYS A 141 -12.82 -5.87 -13.05
CA LYS A 141 -13.07 -6.24 -14.45
C LYS A 141 -14.45 -6.86 -14.69
N ARG A 142 -15.26 -7.07 -13.64
CA ARG A 142 -16.68 -7.38 -13.85
C ARG A 142 -17.25 -6.22 -14.67
N PRO A 143 -17.77 -6.47 -15.88
CA PRO A 143 -18.45 -5.41 -16.60
C PRO A 143 -19.51 -4.90 -15.64
N THR A 144 -19.46 -3.62 -15.28
CA THR A 144 -20.69 -2.94 -14.93
C THR A 144 -21.60 -3.28 -16.08
N THR A 145 -22.66 -4.04 -15.82
CA THR A 145 -23.78 -4.09 -16.74
C THR A 145 -24.16 -2.62 -16.88
N LYS A 146 -23.62 -1.97 -17.91
CA LYS A 146 -24.24 -0.81 -18.51
C LYS A 146 -25.57 -1.40 -18.91
N GLY A 147 -26.56 -1.33 -17.99
CA GLY A 147 -27.87 -1.89 -18.23
C GLY A 147 -28.24 -1.44 -19.62
N THR A 148 -28.61 -2.38 -20.50
CA THR A 148 -28.81 -2.10 -21.91
C THR A 148 -29.60 -0.82 -22.01
N VAL A 149 -28.93 0.30 -22.27
CA VAL A 149 -29.61 1.58 -22.39
C VAL A 149 -30.13 1.50 -23.80
N VAL A 150 -31.26 0.80 -23.94
CA VAL A 150 -32.09 0.94 -25.11
C VAL A 150 -32.46 2.41 -25.09
N ARG A 151 -31.83 3.21 -25.96
CA ARG A 151 -32.32 4.56 -26.20
C ARG A 151 -33.78 4.41 -26.60
N PRO A 152 -34.74 4.93 -25.83
CA PRO A 152 -36.15 4.82 -26.19
C PRO A 152 -36.31 5.43 -27.58
N ILE A 153 -37.00 4.73 -28.47
CA ILE A 153 -37.30 5.28 -29.79
C ILE A 153 -38.34 6.40 -29.57
N LEU A 154 -37.88 7.65 -29.64
CA LEU A 154 -38.73 8.82 -29.45
C LEU A 154 -39.51 9.10 -30.75
N THR A 155 -40.83 9.15 -30.64
CA THR A 155 -41.71 9.56 -31.74
C THR A 155 -42.32 10.93 -31.44
N LYS A 156 -42.46 11.78 -32.48
CA LYS A 156 -42.87 13.19 -32.32
C LYS A 156 -44.35 13.37 -31.95
N ASN A 157 -45.21 12.43 -32.33
CA ASN A 157 -46.66 12.54 -32.19
C ASN A 157 -47.20 11.56 -31.14
N PHE A 158 -48.18 12.00 -30.36
CA PHE A 158 -48.88 11.15 -29.38
C PHE A 158 -49.58 9.97 -30.07
N GLY A 159 -49.49 8.77 -29.50
CA GLY A 159 -50.13 7.56 -30.04
C GLY A 159 -49.49 6.97 -31.31
N SER A 160 -48.41 7.57 -31.83
CA SER A 160 -47.72 7.03 -33.03
C SER A 160 -46.92 5.76 -32.76
N ARG A 161 -46.64 5.45 -31.49
CA ARG A 161 -45.96 4.21 -31.08
C ARG A 161 -46.35 3.84 -29.64
N SER A 162 -46.46 2.55 -29.40
CA SER A 162 -46.52 1.94 -28.07
C SER A 162 -45.41 0.89 -27.93
N GLN A 163 -44.98 0.62 -26.70
CA GLN A 163 -44.08 -0.48 -26.36
C GLN A 163 -44.89 -1.50 -25.57
N VAL A 164 -44.85 -2.76 -26.01
CA VAL A 164 -45.56 -3.88 -25.37
C VAL A 164 -44.51 -4.94 -25.06
N ASP A 165 -44.34 -5.25 -23.79
CA ASP A 165 -43.42 -6.27 -23.31
C ASP A 165 -44.21 -7.42 -22.68
N LEU A 166 -43.79 -8.65 -22.96
CA LEU A 166 -44.35 -9.85 -22.33
C LEU A 166 -43.67 -10.05 -20.98
N VAL A 167 -44.48 -10.16 -19.92
CA VAL A 167 -44.02 -10.54 -18.59
C VAL A 167 -44.59 -11.91 -18.29
N ASP A 168 -43.71 -12.91 -18.14
CA ASP A 168 -44.12 -14.24 -17.69
C ASP A 168 -44.40 -14.20 -16.19
N MET A 169 -45.66 -14.40 -15.82
CA MET A 169 -46.07 -14.50 -14.42
C MET A 169 -46.09 -15.97 -14.02
N GLN A 170 -44.97 -16.45 -13.50
CA GLN A 170 -44.91 -17.74 -12.83
C GLN A 170 -45.45 -17.60 -11.41
N ALA A 171 -46.53 -18.32 -11.10
CA ALA A 171 -46.99 -18.49 -9.74
C ALA A 171 -46.05 -19.46 -9.00
N LEU A 172 -45.74 -19.13 -7.74
CA LEU A 172 -44.96 -19.96 -6.81
C LEU A 172 -45.54 -21.36 -6.63
#